data_AF-A0A512JBH1-F1
#
_entry.id   AF-A0A512JBH1-F1
#
_cell.length_a   1.000
_cell.length_b   1.000
_cell.length_c   1.000
_cell.angle_alpha   90.00
_cell.angle_beta   90.00
_cell.angle_gamma   90.00
#
_symmetry.space_group_name_H-M   'P 1'
#
loop_
_entity.id
_entity.type
_entity.pdbx_description
1 polymer ?
#
loop_
_entity_poly.entity_id
_entity_poly.type
_entity_poly.pdbx_seq_one_letter_code
_entity_poly.pdbx_strand_id
1 'polypeptide(L)'
;MRLTLLALVAVLVATGAAIAQSPASPAAGEITPALRAACEGDYKRLCAGVQPGGGRILQCLKTHGNEVSEGCRSALSEHRP
;
A
#
# COMPACT_ATOMS: atom_id res chain seq x y z
N MET A 1 -23.17 -43.10 19.41
CA MET A 1 -23.76 -42.23 18.35
C MET A 1 -23.22 -40.79 18.32
N ARG A 2 -22.15 -40.46 19.07
CA ARG A 2 -21.32 -39.24 18.90
C ARG A 2 -19.95 -39.54 18.25
N LEU A 3 -19.68 -40.81 17.97
CA LEU A 3 -18.39 -41.33 17.48
C LEU A 3 -18.32 -41.52 15.96
N THR A 4 -19.46 -41.53 15.27
CA THR A 4 -19.54 -41.67 13.80
C THR A 4 -19.60 -40.33 13.06
N LEU A 5 -19.80 -39.20 13.77
CA LEU A 5 -19.89 -37.86 13.18
C LEU A 5 -18.54 -37.13 13.09
N LEU A 6 -17.51 -37.63 13.77
CA LEU A 6 -16.16 -37.02 13.77
C LEU A 6 -15.32 -37.43 12.55
N ALA A 7 -15.81 -38.35 11.71
CA ALA A 7 -15.08 -38.91 10.58
C ALA A 7 -15.33 -38.20 9.22
N LEU A 8 -16.26 -37.25 9.14
CA LEU A 8 -16.51 -36.47 7.92
C LEU A 8 -15.67 -35.18 7.81
N VAL A 9 -14.89 -34.84 8.84
CA VAL A 9 -14.10 -33.59 8.89
C VAL A 9 -12.59 -33.83 8.64
N ALA A 10 -12.16 -35.09 8.42
CA ALA A 10 -10.74 -35.47 8.50
C ALA A 10 -10.04 -35.80 7.17
N VAL A 11 -10.68 -35.67 6.00
CA VAL A 11 -10.06 -36.08 4.72
C VAL A 11 -10.15 -34.97 3.67
N LEU A 12 -9.32 -33.92 3.81
CA LEU A 12 -8.82 -33.10 2.67
C LEU A 12 -7.72 -32.09 3.06
N VAL A 13 -6.96 -32.32 4.14
CA VAL A 13 -5.84 -31.46 4.55
C VAL A 13 -4.55 -32.27 4.63
N ALA A 14 -4.05 -32.79 3.50
CA ALA A 14 -2.74 -33.47 3.47
C ALA A 14 -2.15 -33.65 2.05
N THR A 15 -2.01 -32.59 1.25
CA THR A 15 -0.94 -32.51 0.25
C THR A 15 -0.35 -31.10 0.27
N GLY A 16 0.87 -30.99 0.83
CA GLY A 16 1.57 -29.73 0.99
C GLY A 16 2.06 -29.14 -0.33
N ALA A 17 1.68 -27.91 -0.59
CA ALA A 17 2.56 -26.89 -1.14
C ALA A 17 2.47 -25.69 -0.19
N ALA A 18 3.61 -25.16 0.23
CA ALA A 18 3.68 -24.01 1.13
C ALA A 18 2.94 -22.81 0.53
N ILE A 19 1.71 -22.54 0.97
CA ILE A 19 1.06 -21.26 0.72
C ILE A 19 1.67 -20.23 1.66
N ALA A 20 2.82 -19.68 1.27
CA ALA A 20 3.26 -18.37 1.72
C ALA A 20 2.35 -17.29 1.12
N GLN A 21 1.05 -17.37 1.39
CA GLN A 21 0.12 -16.28 1.10
C GLN A 21 0.02 -15.45 2.38
N SER A 22 1.10 -14.73 2.68
CA SER A 22 0.90 -13.51 3.48
C SER A 22 0.05 -12.61 2.60
N PRO A 23 -1.21 -12.29 2.97
CA PRO A 23 -1.86 -11.17 2.32
C PRO A 23 -0.90 -10.01 2.57
N ALA A 24 -0.33 -9.43 1.51
CA ALA A 24 0.36 -8.17 1.64
C ALA A 24 -0.70 -7.21 2.21
N SER A 25 -0.70 -7.04 3.53
CA SER A 25 -1.43 -5.97 4.17
C SER A 25 -0.98 -4.71 3.43
N PRO A 26 -1.90 -3.85 2.96
CA PRO A 26 -1.48 -2.56 2.42
C PRO A 26 -0.62 -1.93 3.51
N ALA A 27 0.67 -1.79 3.23
CA ALA A 27 1.61 -1.36 4.25
C ALA A 27 1.13 0.02 4.67
N ALA A 28 0.86 0.22 5.96
CA ALA A 28 0.54 1.54 6.49
C ALA A 28 1.70 2.48 6.10
N GLY A 29 1.46 3.36 5.13
CA GLY A 29 2.49 4.18 4.49
C GLY A 29 2.67 4.00 2.97
N GLU A 30 1.87 3.15 2.30
CA GLU A 30 1.84 3.11 0.84
C GLU A 30 1.11 4.33 0.24
N ILE A 31 1.75 4.95 -0.75
CA ILE A 31 1.16 6.04 -1.54
C ILE A 31 0.05 5.45 -2.42
N THR A 32 -1.17 5.97 -2.29
CA THR A 32 -2.28 5.52 -3.12
C THR A 32 -2.03 5.85 -4.60
N PRO A 33 -2.54 5.05 -5.56
CA PRO A 33 -2.40 5.34 -6.98
C PRO A 33 -2.97 6.72 -7.34
N ALA A 34 -4.04 7.15 -6.69
CA ALA A 34 -4.64 8.48 -6.87
C ALA A 34 -3.67 9.60 -6.44
N LEU A 35 -3.04 9.48 -5.27
CA LEU A 35 -2.06 10.45 -4.79
C LEU A 35 -0.84 10.53 -5.72
N ARG A 36 -0.34 9.38 -6.18
CA ARG A 36 0.78 9.33 -7.13
C ARG A 36 0.43 10.01 -8.45
N ALA A 37 -0.75 9.76 -9.00
CA ALA A 37 -1.19 10.40 -10.24
C ALA A 37 -1.34 11.91 -10.08
N ALA A 38 -1.97 12.37 -8.99
CA ALA A 38 -2.15 13.78 -8.70
C ALA A 38 -0.83 14.54 -8.54
N CYS A 39 0.20 13.88 -7.98
CA CYS A 39 1.49 14.50 -7.68
C CYS A 39 2.60 14.17 -8.69
N GLU A 40 2.34 13.46 -9.79
CA GLU A 40 3.41 12.98 -10.69
C GLU A 40 4.21 14.12 -11.31
N GLY A 41 3.54 15.16 -11.81
CA GLY A 41 4.19 16.33 -12.40
C GLY A 41 5.00 17.12 -11.37
N ASP A 42 4.45 17.25 -10.15
CA ASP A 42 5.13 17.92 -9.05
C ASP A 42 6.35 17.13 -8.56
N TYR A 43 6.26 15.80 -8.51
CA TYR A 43 7.39 14.93 -8.22
C TYR A 43 8.51 15.12 -9.24
N LYS A 44 8.19 15.10 -10.54
CA LYS A 44 9.18 15.30 -11.61
C LYS A 44 9.85 16.68 -11.56
N ARG A 45 9.12 17.71 -11.12
CA ARG A 45 9.62 19.09 -11.06
C ARG A 45 10.41 19.41 -9.79
N LEU A 46 9.97 18.89 -8.65
CA LEU A 46 10.45 19.28 -7.32
C LEU A 46 11.29 18.19 -6.64
N CYS A 47 11.03 16.93 -6.95
CA CYS A 47 11.54 15.77 -6.21
C CYS A 47 12.27 14.73 -7.09
N ALA A 48 12.70 15.07 -8.31
CA ALA A 48 13.26 14.13 -9.28
C ALA A 48 14.51 13.36 -8.80
N GLY A 49 15.26 13.91 -7.85
CA GLY A 49 16.43 13.28 -7.24
C GLY A 49 16.13 12.41 -6.01
N VAL A 50 14.87 12.30 -5.59
CA VAL A 50 14.50 11.58 -4.37
C VAL A 50 14.43 10.09 -4.65
N GLN A 51 15.26 9.31 -3.95
CA GLN A 51 15.25 7.86 -4.06
C GLN A 51 13.88 7.28 -3.65
N PRO A 52 13.22 6.47 -4.50
CA PRO A 52 11.92 5.85 -4.18
C PRO A 52 11.97 4.93 -2.95
N GLY A 53 10.82 4.75 -2.29
CA GLY A 53 10.65 3.88 -1.14
C GLY A 53 10.72 4.59 0.22
N GLY A 54 10.19 3.93 1.27
CA GLY A 54 10.24 4.42 2.65
C GLY A 54 9.57 5.78 2.88
N GLY A 55 8.59 6.16 2.06
CA GLY A 55 7.88 7.43 2.19
C GLY A 55 8.68 8.69 1.83
N ARG A 56 9.92 8.58 1.32
CA ARG A 56 10.77 9.75 1.02
C ARG A 56 10.16 10.71 0.00
N ILE A 57 9.53 10.19 -1.04
CA ILE A 57 8.85 11.01 -2.06
C ILE A 57 7.69 11.78 -1.43
N LEU A 58 6.90 11.12 -0.58
CA LEU A 58 5.80 11.75 0.14
C LEU A 58 6.30 12.89 1.04
N GLN A 59 7.41 12.67 1.74
CA GLN A 59 8.04 13.69 2.57
C GLN A 59 8.49 14.90 1.73
N CYS A 60 9.14 14.66 0.59
CA CYS A 60 9.56 15.73 -0.32
C CYS A 60 8.37 16.58 -0.80
N LEU A 61 7.30 15.93 -1.26
CA LEU A 61 6.08 16.60 -1.69
C LEU A 61 5.43 17.42 -0.56
N LYS A 62 5.43 16.90 0.67
CA LYS A 62 4.95 17.63 1.86
C LYS A 62 5.81 18.85 2.18
N THR A 63 7.13 18.75 2.08
CA THR A 63 8.05 19.89 2.26
C THR A 63 7.78 21.00 1.25
N HIS A 64 7.44 20.64 0.01
CA HIS A 64 7.08 21.58 -1.05
C HIS A 64 5.57 21.86 -1.14
N GLY A 65 4.78 21.64 -0.07
CA GLY A 65 3.30 21.70 -0.12
C GLY A 65 2.70 23.01 -0.67
N ASN A 66 3.45 24.13 -0.61
CA ASN A 66 3.04 25.41 -1.18
C ASN A 66 3.40 25.58 -2.67
N GLU A 67 4.33 24.77 -3.19
CA GLU A 67 4.86 24.83 -4.56
C GLU A 67 4.29 23.73 -5.47
N VAL A 68 3.70 22.69 -4.88
CA VAL A 68 2.95 21.66 -5.61
C VAL A 68 1.65 22.23 -6.19
N SER A 69 1.15 21.59 -7.25
CA SER A 69 -0.16 21.87 -7.81
C SER A 69 -1.28 21.74 -6.78
N GLU A 70 -2.40 22.41 -7.01
CA GLU A 70 -3.58 22.32 -6.15
C GLU A 70 -4.10 20.89 -6.04
N GLY A 71 -4.11 20.15 -7.15
CA GLY A 71 -4.51 18.73 -7.16
C GLY A 71 -3.63 17.86 -6.28
N CYS A 72 -2.30 18.03 -6.35
CA CYS A 72 -1.39 17.32 -5.47
C CYS A 72 -1.59 17.71 -3.99
N ARG A 73 -1.81 19.00 -3.70
CA ARG A 73 -2.03 19.50 -2.33
C ARG A 73 -3.30 18.92 -1.70
N SER A 74 -4.38 18.84 -2.47
CA SER A 74 -5.63 18.20 -2.04
C SER A 74 -5.38 16.72 -1.73
N ALA A 75 -4.77 16.00 -2.67
CA ALA A 75 -4.48 14.58 -2.50
C ALA A 75 -3.55 14.31 -1.29
N LEU A 76 -2.56 15.16 -1.03
CA LEU A 76 -1.70 15.08 0.16
C LEU A 76 -2.47 15.27 1.47
N SER A 77 -3.51 16.11 1.46
CA SER A 77 -4.37 16.38 2.61
C SER A 77 -5.35 15.24 2.88
N GLU A 78 -5.85 14.61 1.81
CA GLU A 78 -6.73 13.43 1.88
C GLU A 78 -5.97 12.14 2.20
N HIS A 79 -4.65 12.12 1.96
CA HIS A 79 -3.78 11.01 2.31
C HIS A 79 -3.57 10.93 3.83
N ARG A 80 -4.54 10.31 4.49
CA ARG A 80 -4.46 9.88 5.88
C ARG A 80 -3.63 8.59 5.94
N PRO A 81 -2.43 8.61 6.55
CA PRO A 81 -1.61 7.42 6.71
C PRO A 81 -2.23 6.42 7.70
#